data_AF-T1IB39-F1
#
_entry.id   AF-T1IB39-F1
#
_cell.length_a   1.000
_cell.length_b   1.000
_cell.length_c   1.000
_cell.angle_alpha   90.00
_cell.angle_beta   90.00
_cell.angle_gamma   90.00
#
_symmetry.space_group_name_H-M   'P 1'
#
loop_
_entity.id
_entity.type
_entity.pdbx_description
1 polymer ?
#
loop_
_entity_poly.entity_id
_entity_poly.type
_entity_poly.pdbx_seq_one_letter_code
_entity_poly.pdbx_strand_id
1 'polypeptide(L)'
;MQAEVQGFVHNPAEIPGSSHPIVYTEADHTLLITLTPKIHFIDKRLDRWNAHERGTQDIQVCGPGMVDCVQSKVGKEWDKSSCKCLPSCSELNYDTSSLRFKRNWRKHILYSTLTDKNHYTGIYMKYRARYFSGTRRDLMISLTDFIANVGGLLGLFLGFSCLSVFEVIYFLTFRHYSDGCRK
;
A
#
# COMPACT_ATOMS: atom_id res chain seq x y z
N MET A 1 12.92 3.22 40.21
CA MET A 1 12.32 2.51 39.06
C MET A 1 11.56 3.56 38.26
N GLN A 2 12.06 3.94 37.08
CA GLN A 2 11.41 4.96 36.25
C GLN A 2 10.20 4.33 35.55
N ALA A 3 9.04 4.98 35.62
CA ALA A 3 7.85 4.55 34.88
C ALA A 3 8.03 4.88 33.39
N GLU A 4 7.79 3.90 32.53
CA GLU A 4 7.91 4.01 31.08
C GLU A 4 6.59 3.61 30.42
N VAL A 5 6.18 4.37 29.39
CA VAL A 5 5.03 4.08 28.54
C VAL A 5 5.53 3.74 27.15
N GLN A 6 5.13 2.59 26.62
CA GLN A 6 5.45 2.13 25.26
C GLN A 6 4.15 1.86 24.49
N GLY A 7 4.16 2.15 23.18
CA GLY A 7 3.05 1.84 22.28
C GLY A 7 3.51 1.64 20.85
N PHE A 8 2.60 1.14 20.01
CA PHE A 8 2.81 0.94 18.59
C PHE A 8 2.01 1.97 17.80
N VAL A 9 2.59 2.49 16.71
CA VAL A 9 1.86 3.30 15.74
C VAL A 9 1.59 2.45 14.52
N HIS A 10 0.32 2.25 14.19
CA HIS A 10 -0.09 1.38 13.10
C HIS A 10 -1.33 1.90 12.37
N ASN A 11 -1.58 1.32 11.20
CA ASN A 11 -2.83 1.51 10.47
C ASN A 11 -4.02 1.00 11.29
N PRO A 12 -5.11 1.76 11.47
CA PRO A 12 -6.30 1.29 12.18
C PRO A 12 -6.92 0.00 11.60
N ALA A 13 -6.67 -0.30 10.32
CA ALA A 13 -7.14 -1.54 9.69
C ALA A 13 -6.25 -2.77 9.98
N GLU A 14 -5.13 -2.58 10.67
CA GLU A 14 -4.14 -3.60 10.99
C GLU A 14 -4.01 -3.79 12.50
N ILE A 15 -3.46 -4.94 12.88
CA ILE A 15 -3.29 -5.32 14.29
C ILE A 15 -1.91 -4.84 14.74
N PRO A 16 -1.77 -4.22 15.92
CA PRO A 16 -0.46 -3.82 16.43
C PRO A 16 0.44 -5.05 16.56
N GLY A 17 1.70 -4.92 16.14
CA GLY A 17 2.63 -6.02 16.05
C GLY A 17 4.07 -5.54 15.96
N SER A 18 5.03 -6.46 16.06
CA SER A 18 6.47 -6.15 16.07
C SER A 18 7.00 -5.51 14.78
N SER A 19 6.24 -5.57 13.69
CA SER A 19 6.52 -4.88 12.43
C SER A 19 6.25 -3.37 12.49
N HIS A 20 5.48 -2.91 13.47
CA HIS A 20 5.06 -1.51 13.56
C HIS A 20 6.07 -0.66 14.32
N PRO A 21 6.21 0.64 13.96
CA PRO A 21 7.01 1.59 14.72
C PRO A 21 6.62 1.64 16.19
N ILE A 22 7.61 1.43 17.05
CA ILE A 22 7.48 1.51 18.51
C ILE A 22 7.82 2.92 18.95
N VAL A 23 6.97 3.49 19.79
CA VAL A 23 7.26 4.76 20.46
C VAL A 23 7.17 4.56 21.96
N TYR A 24 8.17 5.04 22.67
CA TYR A 24 8.22 4.99 24.13
C TYR A 24 8.54 6.36 24.73
N THR A 25 8.19 6.54 26.00
CA THR A 25 8.55 7.72 26.79
C THR A 25 8.63 7.39 28.26
N GLU A 26 9.58 8.02 28.93
CA GLU A 26 9.73 7.96 30.38
C GLU A 26 8.87 9.05 31.05
N ALA A 27 8.75 8.96 32.37
CA ALA A 27 8.18 10.02 33.20
C ALA A 27 9.02 11.33 33.13
N ASP A 28 8.40 12.47 33.45
CA ASP A 28 8.97 13.83 33.38
C ASP A 28 9.42 14.27 31.97
N HIS A 29 9.04 13.51 30.94
CA HIS A 29 9.31 13.85 29.55
C HIS A 29 8.03 14.17 28.79
N THR A 30 8.18 15.06 27.81
CA THR A 30 7.18 15.28 26.78
C THR A 30 7.68 14.63 25.50
N LEU A 31 6.90 13.69 24.99
CA LEU A 31 7.10 13.01 23.72
C LEU A 31 6.23 13.66 22.64
N LEU A 32 6.87 14.20 21.60
CA LEU A 32 6.23 14.68 20.39
C LEU A 32 6.43 13.67 19.27
N ILE A 33 5.33 13.02 18.89
CA ILE A 33 5.27 12.05 17.79
C ILE A 33 4.80 12.79 16.54
N THR A 34 5.65 12.80 15.52
CA THR A 34 5.30 13.34 14.21
C THR A 34 5.06 12.20 13.24
N LEU A 35 3.82 12.10 12.74
CA LEU A 35 3.39 11.10 11.78
C LEU A 35 3.59 11.58 10.36
N THR A 36 4.21 10.75 9.53
CA THR A 36 4.33 10.97 8.08
C THR A 36 3.63 9.81 7.37
N PRO A 37 2.38 9.99 6.89
CA PRO A 37 1.67 8.92 6.19
C PRO A 37 2.32 8.65 4.83
N LYS A 38 2.50 7.37 4.52
CA LYS A 38 2.92 6.82 3.23
C LYS A 38 1.79 5.96 2.71
N ILE A 39 1.23 6.34 1.56
CA ILE A 39 0.13 5.60 0.95
C ILE A 39 0.60 5.02 -0.37
N HIS A 40 0.47 3.71 -0.50
CA HIS A 40 0.78 2.97 -1.71
C HIS A 40 -0.50 2.37 -2.29
N PHE A 41 -0.78 2.68 -3.55
CA PHE A 41 -1.90 2.13 -4.30
C PHE A 41 -1.39 1.38 -5.53
N ILE A 42 -1.99 0.22 -5.80
CA ILE A 42 -1.78 -0.54 -7.03
C ILE A 42 -3.02 -0.36 -7.92
N ASP A 43 -2.82 0.00 -9.19
CA ASP A 43 -3.92 0.07 -10.15
C ASP A 43 -4.58 -1.31 -10.32
N LYS A 44 -5.91 -1.35 -10.35
CA LYS A 44 -6.67 -2.59 -10.57
C LYS A 44 -6.27 -3.29 -11.86
N ARG A 45 -5.82 -2.61 -12.90
CA ARG A 45 -5.38 -3.27 -14.13
C ARG A 45 -4.08 -4.08 -13.95
N LEU A 46 -3.30 -3.79 -12.91
CA LEU A 46 -2.20 -4.64 -12.44
C LEU A 46 -2.67 -5.79 -11.53
N ASP A 47 -3.93 -5.79 -11.10
CA ASP A 47 -4.51 -6.82 -10.22
C ASP A 47 -4.82 -8.14 -10.91
N ARG A 48 -4.42 -8.31 -12.19
CA ARG A 48 -4.60 -9.55 -12.98
C ARG A 48 -3.79 -10.69 -12.37
N TRP A 49 -4.26 -11.13 -11.23
CA TRP A 49 -3.79 -12.21 -10.41
C TRP A 49 -4.86 -13.29 -10.54
N ASN A 50 -4.56 -14.29 -11.36
CA ASN A 50 -5.44 -15.44 -11.52
C ASN A 50 -4.84 -16.60 -10.73
N ALA A 51 -5.41 -16.92 -9.56
CA ALA A 51 -4.93 -17.97 -8.66
C ALA A 51 -4.79 -19.32 -9.40
N HIS A 52 -5.77 -19.60 -10.25
CA HIS A 52 -5.91 -20.82 -11.03
C HIS A 52 -4.81 -20.98 -12.09
N GLU A 53 -4.31 -19.89 -12.68
CA GLU A 53 -3.26 -19.95 -13.72
C GLU A 53 -1.87 -20.26 -13.14
N ARG A 54 -1.68 -20.13 -11.82
CA ARG A 54 -0.41 -20.37 -11.13
C ARG A 54 -0.42 -21.55 -10.16
N GLY A 55 -1.45 -22.40 -10.23
CA GLY A 55 -1.50 -23.65 -9.45
C GLY A 55 -1.68 -23.46 -7.95
N THR A 56 -2.20 -22.31 -7.52
CA THR A 56 -2.49 -22.01 -6.11
C THR A 56 -3.99 -21.88 -5.89
N GLN A 57 -4.55 -22.54 -4.87
CA GLN A 57 -5.91 -22.26 -4.38
C GLN A 57 -6.05 -20.79 -3.97
N ASP A 58 -7.29 -20.27 -3.88
CA ASP A 58 -7.61 -18.88 -3.50
C ASP A 58 -6.89 -18.44 -2.22
N ILE A 59 -5.69 -17.88 -2.39
CA ILE A 59 -4.93 -17.26 -1.31
C ILE A 59 -5.66 -15.97 -0.95
N GLN A 60 -5.99 -15.80 0.32
CA GLN A 60 -6.68 -14.61 0.79
C GLN A 60 -5.70 -13.45 1.01
N VAL A 61 -6.22 -12.22 0.95
CA VAL A 61 -5.47 -11.02 1.32
C VAL A 61 -5.22 -11.04 2.84
N CYS A 62 -4.02 -10.65 3.26
CA CYS A 62 -3.65 -10.53 4.67
C CYS A 62 -4.59 -9.52 5.35
N GLY A 63 -5.20 -9.93 6.45
CA GLY A 63 -6.14 -9.10 7.18
C GLY A 63 -6.51 -9.73 8.52
N PRO A 64 -7.51 -9.16 9.21
CA PRO A 64 -7.94 -9.68 10.52
C PRO A 64 -8.46 -11.12 10.45
N GLY A 65 -8.86 -11.65 9.29
CA GLY A 65 -9.18 -13.06 9.13
C GLY A 65 -8.01 -14.03 9.37
N MET A 66 -6.77 -13.54 9.39
CA MET A 66 -5.55 -14.34 9.65
C MET A 66 -4.86 -13.99 10.98
N VAL A 67 -5.56 -13.35 11.93
CA VAL A 67 -4.99 -13.04 13.27
C VAL A 67 -4.43 -14.29 13.92
N ASP A 68 -5.19 -15.40 13.91
CA ASP A 68 -4.80 -16.63 14.59
C ASP A 68 -3.48 -17.19 14.06
N CYS A 69 -3.24 -17.09 12.74
CA CYS A 69 -1.98 -17.49 12.12
C CYS A 69 -0.82 -16.63 12.62
N VAL A 70 -0.98 -15.31 12.54
CA VAL A 70 0.03 -14.33 12.97
C VAL A 70 0.34 -14.47 14.45
N GLN A 71 -0.69 -14.52 15.29
CA GLN A 71 -0.59 -14.63 16.74
C GLN A 71 0.11 -15.93 17.17
N SER A 72 -0.13 -17.04 16.47
CA SER A 72 0.53 -18.33 16.76
C SER A 72 2.05 -18.34 16.52
N LYS A 73 2.56 -17.34 15.79
CA LYS A 73 3.97 -17.22 15.38
C LYS A 73 4.70 -16.04 16.03
N VAL A 74 4.00 -15.19 16.79
CA VAL A 74 4.63 -14.08 17.55
C VAL A 74 5.71 -14.63 18.49
N GLY A 75 6.94 -14.11 18.38
CA GLY A 75 8.08 -14.51 19.21
C GLY A 75 8.88 -15.72 18.71
N LYS A 76 8.51 -16.29 17.55
CA LYS A 76 9.32 -17.28 16.82
C LYS A 76 10.01 -16.62 15.63
N GLU A 77 11.04 -17.27 15.09
CA GLU A 77 11.69 -16.81 13.86
C GLU A 77 10.64 -16.72 12.74
N TRP A 78 10.48 -15.50 12.21
CA TRP A 78 9.50 -15.20 11.16
C TRP A 78 9.99 -15.78 9.84
N ASP A 79 9.59 -17.02 9.53
CA ASP A 79 9.69 -17.52 8.17
C ASP A 79 8.53 -16.93 7.34
N LYS A 80 8.86 -16.25 6.24
CA LYS A 80 7.91 -15.65 5.28
C LYS A 80 6.93 -16.67 4.72
N SER A 81 7.21 -17.96 4.89
CA SER A 81 6.36 -19.09 4.51
C SER A 81 5.27 -19.46 5.54
N SER A 82 5.34 -18.99 6.80
CA SER A 82 4.49 -19.48 7.90
C SER A 82 3.02 -19.04 7.82
N CYS A 83 2.70 -17.92 7.15
CA CYS A 83 1.34 -17.50 6.84
C CYS A 83 1.27 -17.05 5.36
N LYS A 84 0.69 -17.87 4.50
CA LYS A 84 0.56 -17.57 3.06
C LYS A 84 -0.66 -16.68 2.82
N CYS A 85 -0.44 -15.37 2.73
CA CYS A 85 -1.47 -14.41 2.33
C CYS A 85 -0.89 -13.38 1.34
N LEU A 86 -1.78 -12.79 0.53
CA LEU A 86 -1.42 -11.72 -0.40
C LEU A 86 -1.42 -10.37 0.33
N PRO A 87 -0.50 -9.45 0.01
CA PRO A 87 -0.59 -8.09 0.53
C PRO A 87 -1.83 -7.37 -0.02
N SER A 88 -2.31 -6.37 0.71
CA SER A 88 -3.40 -5.50 0.26
C SER A 88 -2.95 -4.65 -0.95
N CYS A 89 -3.89 -4.34 -1.86
CA CYS A 89 -3.65 -3.44 -3.00
C CYS A 89 -3.55 -1.96 -2.59
N SER A 90 -4.04 -1.62 -1.40
CA SER A 90 -3.90 -0.32 -0.78
C SER A 90 -3.26 -0.48 0.59
N GLU A 91 -2.07 0.07 0.74
CA GLU A 91 -1.28 -0.01 1.97
C GLU A 91 -1.08 1.41 2.52
N LEU A 92 -1.40 1.58 3.81
CA LEU A 92 -1.25 2.83 4.54
C LEU A 92 -0.26 2.61 5.68
N ASN A 93 0.94 3.13 5.53
CA ASN A 93 1.98 3.06 6.54
C ASN A 93 2.23 4.43 7.15
N TYR A 94 2.64 4.46 8.41
CA TYR A 94 3.03 5.69 9.10
C TYR A 94 4.50 5.64 9.45
N ASP A 95 5.29 6.52 8.84
CA ASP A 95 6.63 6.81 9.34
C ASP A 95 6.50 7.69 10.58
N THR A 96 7.13 7.29 11.67
CA THR A 96 7.13 8.06 12.92
C THR A 96 8.48 8.72 13.15
N SER A 97 8.47 10.00 13.49
CA SER A 97 9.62 10.64 14.14
C SER A 97 9.26 11.09 15.54
N SER A 98 10.02 10.60 16.52
CA SER A 98 9.82 10.91 17.93
C SER A 98 10.85 11.93 18.41
N LEU A 99 10.39 13.02 19.00
CA LEU A 99 11.23 13.96 19.72
C LEU A 99 10.86 13.93 21.19
N ARG A 100 11.88 13.90 22.05
CA ARG A 100 11.71 13.86 23.50
C ARG A 100 12.35 15.07 24.12
N PHE A 101 11.63 15.70 25.03
CA PHE A 101 12.12 16.87 25.73
C PHE A 101 11.79 16.73 27.20
N LYS A 102 12.72 17.12 28.07
CA LYS A 102 12.43 17.21 29.50
C LYS A 102 11.35 18.26 29.73
N ARG A 103 10.34 17.91 30.52
CA ARG A 103 9.18 18.75 30.72
C ARG A 103 9.55 19.98 31.55
N ASN A 104 9.22 21.17 31.03
CA ASN A 104 9.43 22.40 31.77
C ASN A 104 8.18 22.74 32.59
N TRP A 105 8.16 22.30 33.85
CA TRP A 105 7.06 22.57 34.80
C TRP A 105 6.84 24.05 35.10
N ARG A 106 7.79 24.93 34.77
CA ARG A 106 7.70 26.37 35.09
C ARG A 106 6.65 27.11 34.25
N LYS A 107 6.24 26.59 33.09
CA LYS A 107 5.27 27.24 32.19
C LYS A 107 3.81 26.87 32.46
N HIS A 108 3.54 25.84 33.27
CA HIS A 108 2.19 25.39 33.60
C HIS A 108 1.87 25.68 35.07
N ILE A 109 1.59 26.95 35.37
CA ILE A 109 1.19 27.46 36.70
C ILE A 109 0.01 26.65 37.29
N LEU A 110 -0.87 26.12 36.43
CA LEU A 110 -2.06 25.35 36.81
C LEU A 110 -1.77 24.00 37.48
N TYR A 111 -0.57 23.43 37.30
CA TYR A 111 -0.21 22.08 37.79
C TYR A 111 0.81 22.09 38.94
N SER A 112 1.06 23.26 39.52
CA SER A 112 1.99 23.45 40.64
C SER A 112 1.54 22.77 41.95
N THR A 113 0.28 22.36 42.04
CA THR A 113 -0.33 21.63 43.17
C THR A 113 -0.21 20.10 43.06
N LEU A 114 0.26 19.55 41.93
CA LEU A 114 0.55 18.12 41.83
C LEU A 114 1.90 17.84 42.51
N THR A 115 1.82 17.33 43.74
CA THR A 115 2.95 17.00 44.62
C THR A 115 3.87 15.90 44.05
N ASP A 116 3.46 15.25 42.97
CA ASP A 116 4.16 14.11 42.38
C ASP A 116 4.54 14.35 40.91
N LYS A 117 5.50 15.25 40.70
CA LYS A 117 5.98 15.66 39.35
C LYS A 117 6.61 14.50 38.57
N ASN A 118 7.01 13.44 39.25
CA ASN A 118 7.84 12.36 38.71
C ASN A 118 7.04 11.24 38.04
N HIS A 119 5.71 11.32 38.00
CA HIS A 119 4.83 10.25 37.51
C HIS A 119 4.03 10.64 36.26
N TYR A 120 4.21 11.86 35.75
CA TYR A 120 3.47 12.35 34.58
C TYR A 120 4.37 12.43 33.35
N THR A 121 3.84 11.98 32.21
CA THR A 121 4.43 12.15 30.89
C THR A 121 3.42 12.84 29.97
N GLY A 122 3.91 13.64 29.01
CA GLY A 122 3.06 14.29 28.01
C GLY A 122 3.28 13.67 26.65
N ILE A 123 2.22 13.18 26.00
CA ILE A 123 2.31 12.63 24.64
C ILE A 123 1.53 13.55 23.71
N TYR A 124 2.21 14.08 22.68
CA TYR A 124 1.61 14.90 21.64
C TYR A 124 1.81 14.24 20.29
N MET A 125 0.74 14.10 19.53
CA MET A 125 0.78 13.51 18.19
C MET A 125 0.37 14.55 17.16
N LYS A 126 1.14 14.67 16.07
CA LYS A 126 0.84 15.58 14.96
C LYS A 126 1.21 14.96 13.62
N TYR A 127 0.52 15.36 12.56
CA TYR A 127 0.96 15.06 11.20
C TYR A 127 2.07 16.01 10.76
N ARG A 128 3.04 15.49 10.00
CA ARG A 128 4.14 16.29 9.43
C ARG A 128 3.65 17.37 8.48
N ALA A 129 2.62 17.06 7.70
CA ALA A 129 2.01 17.95 6.72
C ALA A 129 0.48 17.79 6.72
N ARG A 130 -0.24 18.81 6.23
CA ARG A 130 -1.71 18.75 6.07
C ARG A 130 -2.14 17.94 4.84
N TYR A 131 -1.28 17.88 3.84
CA TYR A 131 -1.48 17.12 2.61
C TYR A 131 -0.39 16.05 2.50
N PHE A 132 -0.75 14.88 1.99
CA PHE A 132 0.14 13.75 1.82
C PHE A 132 0.18 13.34 0.35
N SER A 133 1.35 12.94 -0.12
CA SER A 133 1.51 12.41 -1.47
C SER A 133 1.42 10.89 -1.41
N GLY A 134 0.41 10.33 -2.06
CA GLY A 134 0.32 8.89 -2.31
C GLY A 134 1.12 8.49 -3.55
N THR A 135 1.74 7.32 -3.53
CA THR A 135 2.34 6.72 -4.73
C THR A 135 1.38 5.71 -5.32
N ARG A 136 1.03 5.88 -6.60
CA ARG A 136 0.25 4.92 -7.37
C ARG A 136 1.16 4.21 -8.36
N ARG A 137 1.04 2.89 -8.45
CA ARG A 137 1.67 2.09 -9.50
C ARG A 137 0.65 1.82 -10.61
N ASP A 138 0.95 2.33 -11.79
CA ASP A 138 0.13 2.19 -13.00
C ASP A 138 0.82 1.29 -14.04
N LEU A 139 0.07 0.78 -15.01
CA LEU A 139 0.66 0.06 -16.14
C LEU A 139 1.51 1.04 -16.95
N MET A 140 2.77 0.68 -17.21
CA MET A 140 3.67 1.49 -18.03
C MET A 140 3.22 1.57 -19.50
N ILE A 141 2.53 0.52 -20.00
CA ILE A 141 2.03 0.45 -21.37
C ILE A 141 0.68 -0.27 -21.37
N SER A 142 -0.36 0.41 -21.84
CA SER A 142 -1.69 -0.17 -22.06
C SER A 142 -1.84 -0.72 -23.49
N LEU A 143 -2.75 -1.67 -23.73
CA LEU A 143 -3.11 -2.12 -25.08
C LEU A 143 -3.57 -0.97 -25.98
N THR A 144 -4.28 0.00 -25.39
CA THR A 144 -4.69 1.23 -26.06
C THR A 144 -3.49 2.01 -26.60
N ASP A 145 -2.42 2.07 -25.83
CA ASP A 145 -1.21 2.83 -26.18
C ASP A 145 -0.44 2.10 -27.26
N PHE A 146 -0.39 0.76 -27.19
CA PHE A 146 0.17 -0.07 -28.26
C PHE A 146 -0.58 0.13 -29.59
N ILE A 147 -1.92 0.03 -29.57
CA ILE A 147 -2.76 0.22 -30.76
C ILE A 147 -2.62 1.65 -31.30
N ALA A 148 -2.58 2.66 -30.42
CA ALA A 148 -2.40 4.05 -30.82
C ALA A 148 -1.03 4.28 -31.49
N ASN A 149 0.04 3.71 -30.94
CA ASN A 149 1.39 3.85 -31.50
C ASN A 149 1.53 3.13 -32.85
N VAL A 150 1.07 1.87 -32.94
CA VAL A 150 1.14 1.09 -34.18
C VAL A 150 0.20 1.68 -35.23
N GLY A 151 -1.04 1.97 -34.88
CA GLY A 151 -2.03 2.55 -35.79
C GLY A 151 -1.64 3.95 -36.27
N GLY A 152 -1.04 4.78 -35.40
CA GLY A 152 -0.52 6.09 -35.78
C GLY A 152 0.63 5.98 -36.78
N LEU A 153 1.56 5.03 -36.58
CA LEU A 153 2.69 4.83 -37.48
C LEU A 153 2.25 4.24 -38.83
N LEU A 154 1.36 3.24 -38.82
CA LEU A 154 0.79 2.67 -40.05
C LEU A 154 -0.06 3.69 -40.82
N GLY A 155 -0.85 4.51 -40.13
CA GLY A 155 -1.65 5.58 -40.75
C GLY A 155 -0.82 6.68 -41.37
N LEU A 156 0.30 7.07 -40.74
CA LEU A 156 1.19 8.11 -41.24
C LEU A 156 2.01 7.64 -42.45
N PHE A 157 2.58 6.43 -42.41
CA PHE A 157 3.51 5.97 -43.44
C PHE A 157 2.86 5.20 -44.59
N LEU A 158 1.79 4.45 -44.33
CA LEU A 158 1.13 3.61 -45.34
C LEU A 158 -0.24 4.14 -45.77
N GLY A 159 -0.76 5.18 -45.09
CA GLY A 159 -2.17 5.58 -45.23
C GLY A 159 -3.15 4.48 -44.78
N PHE A 160 -2.65 3.48 -44.04
CA PHE A 160 -3.41 2.31 -43.63
C PHE A 160 -4.30 2.64 -42.45
N SER A 161 -5.60 2.40 -42.58
CA SER A 161 -6.63 2.68 -41.58
C SER A 161 -7.47 1.43 -41.25
N CYS A 162 -8.40 1.56 -40.31
CA CYS A 162 -9.32 0.46 -39.99
C CYS A 162 -10.15 0.01 -41.21
N LEU A 163 -10.49 0.92 -42.14
CA LEU A 163 -11.25 0.57 -43.34
C LEU A 163 -10.46 -0.34 -44.28
N SER A 164 -9.16 -0.08 -44.46
CA SER A 164 -8.30 -0.95 -45.26
C SER A 164 -8.09 -2.33 -44.61
N VAL A 165 -8.13 -2.43 -43.27
CA VAL A 165 -8.11 -3.74 -42.59
C VAL A 165 -9.36 -4.55 -42.97
N PHE A 166 -10.55 -3.94 -42.92
CA PHE A 166 -11.80 -4.60 -43.29
C PHE A 166 -11.82 -5.04 -44.76
N GLU A 167 -11.27 -4.23 -45.66
CA GLU A 167 -11.16 -4.57 -47.08
C GLU A 167 -10.24 -5.79 -47.31
N VAL A 168 -9.08 -5.85 -46.63
CA VAL A 168 -8.18 -7.00 -46.70
C VAL A 168 -8.84 -8.26 -46.13
N ILE A 169 -9.53 -8.15 -44.98
CA ILE A 169 -10.26 -9.28 -44.39
C ILE A 169 -11.34 -9.77 -45.36
N TYR A 170 -12.12 -8.87 -45.95
CA TYR A 170 -13.15 -9.21 -46.93
C TYR A 170 -12.54 -9.95 -48.12
N PHE A 171 -11.44 -9.46 -48.69
CA PHE A 171 -10.80 -10.10 -49.83
C PHE A 171 -10.19 -11.46 -49.47
N LEU A 172 -9.59 -11.63 -48.29
CA LEU A 172 -8.97 -12.89 -47.87
C LEU A 172 -9.99 -13.95 -47.44
N THR A 173 -11.10 -13.55 -46.79
CA THR A 173 -12.10 -14.51 -46.30
C THR A 173 -13.18 -14.79 -47.34
N PHE A 174 -13.84 -13.78 -47.90
CA PHE A 174 -14.94 -14.01 -48.85
C PHE A 174 -14.46 -14.54 -50.20
N ARG A 175 -13.35 -14.04 -50.74
CA ARG A 175 -12.81 -14.57 -52.01
C ARG A 175 -12.39 -16.02 -51.83
N HIS A 176 -11.61 -16.31 -50.78
CA HIS A 176 -11.05 -17.65 -50.58
C HIS A 176 -12.13 -18.69 -50.24
N TYR A 177 -13.17 -18.30 -49.50
CA TYR A 177 -14.34 -19.16 -49.27
C TYR A 177 -15.14 -19.38 -50.56
N SER A 178 -15.33 -18.35 -51.39
CA SER A 178 -16.01 -18.49 -52.69
C SER A 178 -15.25 -19.38 -53.67
N ASP A 179 -13.90 -19.31 -53.68
CA ASP A 179 -13.05 -20.15 -54.51
C ASP A 179 -12.96 -21.59 -53.98
N GLY A 180 -13.05 -21.78 -52.66
CA GLY A 180 -13.14 -23.11 -52.01
C GLY A 180 -14.49 -23.79 -52.22
N CYS A 181 -15.57 -23.02 -52.37
CA CYS A 181 -16.93 -23.52 -52.65
C CYS A 181 -17.17 -23.77 -54.16
N ARG A 182 -16.26 -23.32 -55.02
CA ARG A 182 -16.26 -23.52 -56.49
C ARG A 182 -15.30 -24.65 -56.91
N LYS A 183 -15.17 -25.69 -56.08
CA LYS A 183 -14.52 -26.96 -56.40
C LYS A 183 -15.40 -28.11 -55.97
#